data_AF-A0A9W6JHE2-F1
#
_entry.id   AF-A0A9W6JHE2-F1
#
_cell.length_a   1.000
_cell.length_b   1.000
_cell.length_c   1.000
_cell.angle_alpha   90.00
_cell.angle_beta   90.00
_cell.angle_gamma   90.00
#
_symmetry.space_group_name_H-M   'P 1'
#
loop_
_entity.id
_entity.type
_entity.pdbx_description
1 polymer ?
#
loop_
_entity_poly.entity_id
_entity_poly.type
_entity_poly.pdbx_seq_one_letter_code
_entity_poly.pdbx_strand_id
1 'polypeptide(L)'
;MRWLEDMLQIWPEDGLVWPVELRPHGEGTYEKEPVEGWYDRNSDRVGHLHPLIAGQWVYRHWDLSPYCSLPLAGLAWTEETWTSEEVLGVHCPFWEFNAEHDYQVFNTFPDNPTATPMNATGTWDIPIVLLQTPAGLIDAQGPKPGIRHLLIEGHSRMRDLNSLVHRGEAASSHRVFVLRHGSIESPQN
;
A
#
# COMPACT_ATOMS: atom_id res chain seq x y z
N MET A 1 -14.92 23.96 13.01
CA MET A 1 -14.93 23.00 11.88
C MET A 1 -13.71 22.09 12.06
N ARG A 2 -13.68 21.33 13.17
CA ARG A 2 -12.44 20.70 13.71
C ARG A 2 -12.09 19.35 13.07
N TRP A 3 -13.04 18.72 12.38
CA TRP A 3 -12.89 17.37 11.83
C TRP A 3 -12.05 17.31 10.55
N LEU A 4 -11.84 18.44 9.85
CA LEU A 4 -11.01 18.48 8.64
C LEU A 4 -9.51 18.44 8.95
N GLU A 5 -9.10 18.91 10.12
CA GLU A 5 -7.69 18.93 10.56
C GLU A 5 -7.14 17.52 10.81
N ASP A 6 -8.01 16.57 11.16
CA ASP A 6 -7.65 15.19 11.48
C ASP A 6 -7.69 14.25 10.25
N MET A 7 -8.16 14.75 9.09
CA MET A 7 -8.29 13.94 7.87
C MET A 7 -6.97 13.84 7.12
N LEU A 8 -6.66 12.65 6.62
CA LEU A 8 -5.47 12.45 5.81
C LEU A 8 -5.61 13.18 4.47
N GLN A 9 -4.65 14.05 4.13
CA GLN A 9 -4.53 14.61 2.79
C GLN A 9 -3.62 13.72 1.95
N ILE A 10 -4.13 13.19 0.83
CA ILE A 10 -3.39 12.24 -0.01
C ILE A 10 -2.50 12.90 -1.07
N TRP A 11 -2.49 14.24 -1.13
CA TRP A 11 -1.65 15.00 -2.06
C TRP A 11 -0.55 15.69 -1.27
N PRO A 12 0.73 15.47 -1.62
CA PRO A 12 1.78 16.28 -1.04
C PRO A 12 1.57 17.74 -1.45
N GLU A 13 1.64 18.66 -0.47
CA GLU A 13 2.02 20.04 -0.78
C GLU A 13 3.41 19.99 -1.44
N ASP A 14 3.61 20.80 -2.49
CA ASP A 14 4.76 20.72 -3.39
C ASP A 14 6.09 20.44 -2.67
N GLY A 15 6.77 19.34 -3.06
CA GLY A 15 8.14 19.03 -2.66
C GLY A 15 8.33 18.08 -1.46
N LEU A 16 7.26 17.54 -0.88
CA LEU A 16 7.36 16.54 0.19
C LEU A 16 7.56 15.12 -0.37
N VAL A 17 8.82 14.79 -0.66
CA VAL A 17 9.26 13.40 -0.87
C VAL A 17 9.91 12.92 0.42
N TRP A 18 9.97 11.60 0.63
CA TRP A 18 10.79 11.01 1.67
C TRP A 18 12.23 11.55 1.64
N PRO A 19 12.99 11.43 2.74
CA PRO A 19 14.38 11.88 2.77
C PRO A 19 15.23 11.15 1.72
N VAL A 20 16.15 11.87 1.06
CA VAL A 20 17.02 11.32 0.00
C VAL A 20 17.86 10.13 0.46
N GLU A 21 18.10 10.00 1.76
CA GLU A 21 18.81 8.88 2.37
C GLU A 21 18.04 7.54 2.19
N LEU A 22 16.72 7.59 2.03
CA LEU A 22 15.89 6.42 1.71
C LEU A 22 15.96 6.04 0.23
N ARG A 23 16.57 6.84 -0.64
CA ARG A 23 16.72 6.50 -2.05
C ARG A 23 17.62 5.26 -2.21
N PRO A 24 17.19 4.25 -2.98
CA PRO A 24 18.07 3.13 -3.29
C PRO A 24 19.33 3.59 -4.04
N HIS A 25 20.48 3.09 -3.62
CA HIS A 25 21.72 3.26 -4.38
C HIS A 25 21.54 2.62 -5.76
N GLY A 26 21.87 3.36 -6.82
CA GLY A 26 21.67 2.91 -8.19
C GLY A 26 20.20 2.94 -8.66
N GLU A 27 19.31 3.70 -8.02
CA GLU A 27 17.92 3.87 -8.48
C GLU A 27 17.85 4.23 -9.97
N GLY A 28 17.04 3.49 -10.73
CA GLY A 28 16.95 3.62 -12.20
C GLY A 28 18.09 2.97 -12.99
N THR A 29 18.97 2.21 -12.35
CA THR A 29 20.11 1.53 -13.00
C THR A 29 20.08 0.02 -12.80
N TYR A 30 20.86 -0.73 -13.60
CA TYR A 30 21.04 -2.18 -13.43
C TYR A 30 21.76 -2.54 -12.12
N GLU A 31 22.57 -1.62 -11.60
CA GLU A 31 23.32 -1.79 -10.35
C GLU A 31 22.51 -1.32 -9.13
N LYS A 32 21.17 -1.23 -9.25
CA LYS A 32 20.29 -0.92 -8.13
C LYS A 32 20.54 -1.92 -7.01
N GLU A 33 20.84 -1.41 -5.84
CA GLU A 33 21.15 -2.24 -4.67
C GLU A 33 19.97 -3.16 -4.33
N PRO A 34 20.21 -4.37 -3.79
CA PRO A 34 19.14 -5.26 -3.36
C PRO A 34 18.39 -4.68 -2.14
N VAL A 35 17.12 -5.10 -1.99
CA VAL A 35 16.23 -4.60 -0.92
C VAL A 35 16.78 -4.89 0.48
N GLU A 36 17.46 -6.02 0.66
CA GLU A 36 18.06 -6.42 1.93
C GLU A 36 19.15 -5.42 2.35
N GLY A 37 20.06 -5.08 1.43
CA GLY A 37 21.12 -4.10 1.68
C GLY A 37 20.59 -2.69 1.93
N TRP A 38 19.52 -2.32 1.23
CA TRP A 38 18.82 -1.06 1.50
C TRP A 38 18.16 -1.04 2.88
N TYR A 39 17.48 -2.13 3.26
CA TYR A 39 16.77 -2.23 4.54
C TYR A 39 17.74 -2.18 5.72
N ASP A 40 18.87 -2.90 5.63
CA ASP A 40 19.92 -2.89 6.65
C ASP A 40 20.47 -1.46 6.87
N ARG A 41 20.79 -0.74 5.78
CA ARG A 41 21.28 0.65 5.86
C ARG A 41 20.26 1.61 6.47
N ASN A 42 18.96 1.38 6.22
CA ASN A 42 17.89 2.26 6.65
C ASN A 42 17.13 1.76 7.89
N SER A 43 17.66 0.75 8.57
CA SER A 43 17.02 0.09 9.72
C SER A 43 16.66 1.07 10.86
N ASP A 44 17.44 2.12 11.08
CA ASP A 44 17.11 3.17 12.06
C ASP A 44 15.83 3.95 11.72
N ARG A 45 15.42 3.99 10.44
CA ARG A 45 14.27 4.75 9.93
C ARG A 45 13.06 3.89 9.61
N VAL A 46 13.28 2.63 9.21
CA VAL A 46 12.21 1.72 8.75
C VAL A 46 12.23 0.36 9.41
N GLY A 47 13.16 0.10 10.34
CA GLY A 47 13.32 -1.19 11.02
C GLY A 47 12.13 -1.57 11.90
N HIS A 48 11.28 -0.62 12.25
CA HIS A 48 10.01 -0.86 12.94
C HIS A 48 8.88 -1.33 12.00
N LEU A 49 9.05 -1.16 10.69
CA LEU A 49 8.14 -1.69 9.67
C LEU A 49 8.54 -3.12 9.29
N HIS A 50 7.55 -3.93 8.92
CA HIS A 50 7.82 -5.25 8.35
C HIS A 50 8.71 -5.12 7.09
N PRO A 51 9.73 -5.97 6.88
CA PRO A 51 10.60 -5.89 5.71
C PRO A 51 9.86 -5.89 4.37
N LEU A 52 8.77 -6.65 4.26
CA LEU A 52 7.94 -6.63 3.03
C LEU A 52 7.21 -5.30 2.81
N ILE A 53 6.79 -4.60 3.87
CA ILE A 53 6.18 -3.28 3.74
C ILE A 53 7.24 -2.30 3.23
N ALA A 54 8.39 -2.24 3.89
CA ALA A 54 9.48 -1.35 3.51
C ALA A 54 9.99 -1.66 2.09
N GLY A 55 10.13 -2.94 1.75
CA GLY A 55 10.60 -3.39 0.45
C GLY A 55 9.63 -3.15 -0.70
N GLN A 56 8.33 -3.43 -0.52
CA GLN A 56 7.34 -3.28 -1.60
C GLN A 56 6.89 -1.85 -1.81
N TRP A 57 6.83 -1.06 -0.73
CA TRP A 57 6.33 0.31 -0.80
C TRP A 57 7.46 1.34 -0.83
N VAL A 58 8.27 1.40 0.24
CA VAL A 58 9.25 2.49 0.41
C VAL A 58 10.41 2.36 -0.58
N TYR A 59 11.04 1.18 -0.66
CA TYR A 59 12.19 0.92 -1.52
C TYR A 59 11.84 0.96 -3.02
N ARG A 60 10.70 0.38 -3.42
CA ARG A 60 10.31 0.33 -4.84
C ARG A 60 9.80 1.66 -5.37
N HIS A 61 9.11 2.44 -4.53
CA HIS A 61 8.37 3.63 -4.96
C HIS A 61 8.81 4.88 -4.21
N TRP A 62 10.11 4.99 -3.90
CA TRP A 62 10.65 6.03 -3.01
C TRP A 62 10.23 7.47 -3.43
N ASP A 63 10.27 7.77 -4.73
CA ASP A 63 9.86 9.04 -5.34
C ASP A 63 8.62 8.93 -6.24
N LEU A 64 8.08 7.72 -6.41
CA LEU A 64 6.92 7.45 -7.26
C LEU A 64 5.63 7.21 -6.49
N SER A 65 5.72 6.94 -5.18
CA SER A 65 4.52 6.76 -4.37
C SER A 65 3.81 8.10 -4.19
N PRO A 66 2.49 8.20 -4.43
CA PRO A 66 1.73 9.40 -4.07
C PRO A 66 1.71 9.64 -2.54
N TYR A 67 2.14 8.63 -1.77
CA TYR A 67 2.20 8.63 -0.32
C TYR A 67 3.62 8.82 0.21
N CYS A 68 4.57 9.26 -0.62
CA CYS A 68 5.96 9.49 -0.23
C CYS A 68 6.14 10.66 0.76
N SER A 69 5.08 11.41 1.08
CA SER A 69 5.04 12.40 2.15
C SER A 69 4.66 11.84 3.51
N LEU A 70 4.23 10.57 3.60
CA LEU A 70 3.82 9.96 4.86
C LEU A 70 5.01 9.83 5.83
N PRO A 71 4.91 10.33 7.07
CA PRO A 71 6.00 10.23 8.05
C PRO A 71 6.16 8.79 8.54
N LEU A 72 7.20 8.09 8.09
CA LEU A 72 7.42 6.68 8.38
C LEU A 72 7.67 6.37 9.86
N ALA A 73 8.38 7.25 10.58
CA ALA A 73 8.81 7.02 11.97
C ALA A 73 7.65 6.81 12.95
N GLY A 74 6.46 7.34 12.63
CA GLY A 74 5.26 7.22 13.46
C GLY A 74 4.32 6.09 13.06
N LEU A 75 4.65 5.29 12.04
CA LEU A 75 3.75 4.23 11.57
C LEU A 75 3.92 2.96 12.41
N ALA A 76 2.82 2.39 12.87
CA ALA A 76 2.76 1.03 13.38
C ALA A 76 2.03 0.15 12.37
N TRP A 77 2.25 -1.17 12.43
CA TRP A 77 1.61 -2.11 11.52
C TRP A 77 1.06 -3.34 12.24
N THR A 78 0.04 -3.94 11.64
CA THR A 78 -0.49 -5.28 11.96
C THR A 78 -0.60 -6.09 10.68
N GLU A 79 -0.46 -7.41 10.79
CA GLU A 79 -0.90 -8.33 9.75
C GLU A 79 -2.29 -8.85 10.12
N GLU A 80 -3.22 -8.74 9.20
CA GLU A 80 -4.62 -9.13 9.39
C GLU A 80 -5.06 -10.08 8.27
N THR A 81 -6.18 -10.77 8.49
CA THR A 81 -6.79 -11.66 7.50
C THR A 81 -8.20 -11.18 7.22
N TRP A 82 -8.47 -10.79 5.98
CA TRP A 82 -9.72 -10.18 5.54
C TRP A 82 -10.39 -11.02 4.47
N THR A 83 -11.71 -10.94 4.38
CA THR A 83 -12.51 -11.51 3.28
C THR A 83 -12.33 -10.70 1.99
N SER A 84 -12.72 -11.28 0.84
CA SER A 84 -12.69 -10.54 -0.43
C SER A 84 -13.60 -9.31 -0.42
N GLU A 85 -14.75 -9.37 0.28
CA GLU A 85 -15.66 -8.24 0.43
C GLU A 85 -15.00 -7.08 1.18
N GLU A 86 -14.34 -7.37 2.31
CA GLU A 86 -13.63 -6.35 3.09
C GLU A 86 -12.49 -5.71 2.29
N VAL A 87 -11.71 -6.53 1.58
CA VAL A 87 -10.60 -6.05 0.75
C VAL A 87 -11.10 -5.18 -0.41
N LEU A 88 -12.10 -5.64 -1.16
CA LEU A 88 -12.65 -4.89 -2.29
C LEU A 88 -13.46 -3.65 -1.85
N GLY A 89 -13.84 -3.56 -0.58
CA GLY A 89 -14.45 -2.37 0.04
C GLY A 89 -13.44 -1.27 0.41
N VAL A 90 -12.13 -1.53 0.32
CA VAL A 90 -11.07 -0.54 0.57
C VAL A 90 -11.11 0.58 -0.45
N HIS A 91 -10.83 1.81 -0.01
CA HIS A 91 -10.71 2.92 -0.94
C HIS A 91 -9.42 2.84 -1.76
N CYS A 92 -9.57 2.85 -3.08
CA CYS A 92 -8.48 2.83 -4.05
C CYS A 92 -8.61 4.06 -4.96
N PRO A 93 -8.00 5.20 -4.61
CA PRO A 93 -8.14 6.42 -5.40
C PRO A 93 -7.51 6.20 -6.78
N PHE A 94 -8.10 6.83 -7.80
CA PHE A 94 -7.65 6.79 -9.22
C PHE A 94 -7.84 5.46 -9.96
N TRP A 95 -8.50 4.48 -9.36
CA TRP A 95 -8.76 3.19 -10.01
C TRP A 95 -10.25 2.88 -10.10
N GLU A 96 -10.65 2.44 -11.28
CA GLU A 96 -11.93 1.79 -11.52
C GLU A 96 -11.66 0.31 -11.80
N PHE A 97 -12.40 -0.56 -11.13
CA PHE A 97 -12.25 -2.00 -11.29
C PHE A 97 -13.16 -2.52 -12.39
N ASN A 98 -12.61 -3.33 -13.30
CA ASN A 98 -13.36 -4.00 -14.36
C ASN A 98 -12.87 -5.44 -14.43
N ALA A 99 -13.64 -6.36 -13.86
CA ALA A 99 -13.21 -7.73 -13.63
C ALA A 99 -12.71 -8.43 -14.91
N GLU A 100 -13.40 -8.25 -16.03
CA GLU A 100 -13.03 -8.87 -17.31
C GLU A 100 -11.74 -8.25 -17.87
N HIS A 101 -11.64 -6.92 -17.87
CA HIS A 101 -10.42 -6.24 -18.32
C HIS A 101 -9.22 -6.53 -17.42
N ASP A 102 -9.42 -6.52 -16.11
CA ASP A 102 -8.39 -6.83 -15.11
C ASP A 102 -7.88 -8.26 -15.32
N TYR A 103 -8.78 -9.24 -15.50
CA TYR A 103 -8.39 -10.61 -15.82
C TYR A 103 -7.51 -10.65 -17.07
N GLN A 104 -7.94 -10.01 -18.16
CA GLN A 104 -7.18 -9.99 -19.42
C GLN A 104 -5.78 -9.36 -19.23
N VAL A 105 -5.67 -8.24 -18.50
CA VAL A 105 -4.39 -7.57 -18.25
C VAL A 105 -3.40 -8.47 -17.53
N PHE A 106 -3.85 -9.23 -16.53
CA PHE A 106 -2.95 -10.06 -15.72
C PHE A 106 -2.72 -11.46 -16.31
N ASN A 107 -3.69 -12.01 -17.03
CA ASN A 107 -3.69 -13.42 -17.45
C ASN A 107 -3.36 -13.65 -18.92
N THR A 108 -3.13 -12.59 -19.71
CA THR A 108 -2.69 -12.74 -21.10
C THR A 108 -1.27 -13.32 -21.20
N PHE A 109 -0.42 -13.09 -20.19
CA PHE A 109 0.97 -13.55 -20.19
C PHE A 109 1.20 -14.58 -19.06
N PRO A 110 1.83 -15.73 -19.36
CA PRO A 110 1.92 -16.85 -18.41
C PRO A 110 2.80 -16.56 -17.17
N ASP A 111 3.72 -15.60 -17.28
CA ASP A 111 4.71 -15.30 -16.23
C ASP A 111 4.45 -13.95 -15.54
N ASN A 112 3.18 -13.54 -15.42
CA ASN A 112 2.85 -12.31 -14.70
C ASN A 112 3.08 -12.51 -13.19
N PRO A 113 3.99 -11.75 -12.55
CA PRO A 113 4.36 -11.97 -11.16
C PRO A 113 3.22 -11.72 -10.16
N THR A 114 2.16 -11.00 -10.56
CA THR A 114 0.93 -10.88 -9.77
C THR A 114 0.01 -12.07 -10.00
N ALA A 115 -0.26 -12.40 -11.27
CA ALA A 115 -1.25 -13.42 -11.63
C ALA A 115 -0.80 -14.83 -11.25
N THR A 116 0.48 -15.17 -11.42
CA THR A 116 0.99 -16.52 -11.17
C THR A 116 0.66 -17.04 -9.76
N PRO A 117 1.00 -16.34 -8.66
CA PRO A 117 0.60 -16.79 -7.31
C PRO A 117 -0.92 -16.73 -7.08
N MET A 118 -1.59 -15.72 -7.64
CA MET A 118 -3.02 -15.49 -7.46
C MET A 118 -3.89 -16.55 -8.13
N ASN A 119 -3.58 -16.95 -9.36
CA ASN A 119 -4.25 -18.06 -10.04
C ASN A 119 -4.02 -19.40 -9.35
N ALA A 120 -2.85 -19.60 -8.74
CA ALA A 120 -2.51 -20.85 -8.09
C ALA A 120 -3.22 -21.02 -6.74
N THR A 121 -3.50 -19.93 -6.02
CA THR A 121 -3.96 -19.99 -4.62
C THR A 121 -5.25 -19.23 -4.36
N GLY A 122 -5.78 -18.49 -5.33
CA GLY A 122 -6.89 -17.56 -5.18
C GLY A 122 -6.52 -16.30 -4.39
N THR A 123 -5.25 -16.08 -4.03
CA THR A 123 -4.77 -14.91 -3.29
C THR A 123 -3.29 -14.62 -3.55
N TRP A 124 -2.75 -13.56 -2.99
CA TRP A 124 -1.36 -13.15 -3.19
C TRP A 124 -0.41 -13.86 -2.22
N ASP A 125 0.85 -13.98 -2.63
CA ASP A 125 1.96 -14.47 -1.82
C ASP A 125 2.52 -13.39 -0.87
N ILE A 126 2.46 -12.12 -1.30
CA ILE A 126 2.86 -10.94 -0.53
C ILE A 126 1.60 -10.15 -0.14
N PRO A 127 1.38 -9.77 1.12
CA PRO A 127 0.24 -8.95 1.54
C PRO A 127 0.20 -7.57 0.89
N ILE A 128 -1.00 -7.08 0.53
CA ILE A 128 -1.20 -5.67 0.17
C ILE A 128 -1.01 -4.78 1.40
N VAL A 129 -0.72 -3.49 1.19
CA VAL A 129 -0.52 -2.53 2.28
C VAL A 129 -1.63 -1.50 2.28
N LEU A 130 -2.31 -1.41 3.42
CA LEU A 130 -3.41 -0.50 3.68
C LEU A 130 -2.97 0.55 4.69
N LEU A 131 -3.49 1.76 4.57
CA LEU A 131 -3.39 2.80 5.59
C LEU A 131 -4.76 3.01 6.25
N GLN A 132 -4.79 2.92 7.57
CA GLN A 132 -5.97 3.21 8.37
C GLN A 132 -6.21 4.72 8.44
N THR A 133 -7.42 5.15 8.11
CA THR A 133 -7.86 6.55 8.08
C THR A 133 -9.08 6.74 8.98
N PRO A 134 -8.93 6.76 10.33
CA PRO A 134 -10.06 6.76 11.25
C PRO A 134 -10.97 7.98 11.09
N ALA A 135 -10.41 9.14 10.75
CA ALA A 135 -11.15 10.38 10.49
C ALA A 135 -11.62 10.53 9.03
N GLY A 136 -11.24 9.61 8.14
CA GLY A 136 -11.40 9.77 6.69
C GLY A 136 -10.18 10.37 6.00
N LEU A 137 -10.37 10.72 4.72
CA LEU A 137 -9.33 11.31 3.87
C LEU A 137 -9.88 12.44 3.01
N ILE A 138 -9.01 13.33 2.56
CA ILE A 138 -9.29 14.37 1.58
C ILE A 138 -8.51 14.03 0.32
N ASP A 139 -9.22 13.90 -0.81
CA ASP A 139 -8.61 13.75 -2.13
C ASP A 139 -8.99 14.89 -3.06
N ALA A 140 -8.68 14.75 -4.36
CA ALA A 140 -8.94 15.77 -5.36
C ALA A 140 -10.44 16.05 -5.58
N GLN A 141 -11.33 15.13 -5.15
CA GLN A 141 -12.78 15.31 -5.20
C GLN A 141 -13.35 15.84 -3.88
N GLY A 142 -12.50 16.06 -2.87
CA GLY A 142 -12.86 16.66 -1.60
C GLY A 142 -12.88 15.67 -0.43
N PRO A 143 -13.49 16.07 0.71
CA PRO A 143 -13.50 15.27 1.93
C PRO A 143 -14.32 13.97 1.79
N LYS A 144 -13.74 12.85 2.27
CA LYS A 144 -14.39 11.54 2.40
C LYS A 144 -14.33 11.02 3.86
N PRO A 145 -15.22 11.51 4.75
CA PRO A 145 -15.19 11.15 6.17
C PRO A 145 -15.60 9.71 6.48
N GLY A 146 -16.11 8.94 5.50
CA GLY A 146 -16.52 7.54 5.66
C GLY A 146 -15.44 6.51 5.32
N ILE A 147 -14.34 6.92 4.67
CA ILE A 147 -13.28 6.00 4.28
C ILE A 147 -12.44 5.64 5.51
N ARG A 148 -12.29 4.35 5.77
CA ARG A 148 -11.54 3.84 6.95
C ARG A 148 -10.21 3.21 6.59
N HIS A 149 -10.07 2.76 5.34
CA HIS A 149 -8.87 2.14 4.83
C HIS A 149 -8.61 2.63 3.42
N LEU A 150 -7.35 2.98 3.17
CA LEU A 150 -6.82 3.44 1.91
C LEU A 150 -5.79 2.42 1.41
N LEU A 151 -5.91 1.98 0.15
CA LEU A 151 -4.88 1.16 -0.49
C LEU A 151 -3.66 2.02 -0.79
N ILE A 152 -2.50 1.67 -0.24
CA ILE A 152 -1.26 2.39 -0.49
C ILE A 152 -0.24 1.61 -1.32
N GLU A 153 -0.30 0.27 -1.30
CA GLU A 153 0.53 -0.60 -2.13
C GLU A 153 -0.19 -1.93 -2.45
N GLY A 154 -0.02 -2.44 -3.66
CA GLY A 154 -0.68 -3.68 -4.11
C GLY A 154 -1.87 -3.49 -5.08
N HIS A 155 -1.92 -2.38 -5.81
CA HIS A 155 -2.96 -2.08 -6.80
C HIS A 155 -3.20 -3.22 -7.81
N SER A 156 -2.15 -3.81 -8.37
CA SER A 156 -2.28 -4.96 -9.29
C SER A 156 -2.95 -6.18 -8.63
N ARG A 157 -2.58 -6.49 -7.38
CA ARG A 157 -3.16 -7.59 -6.61
C ARG A 157 -4.64 -7.34 -6.30
N MET A 158 -5.01 -6.10 -6.01
CA MET A 158 -6.41 -5.70 -5.81
C MET A 158 -7.26 -5.89 -7.08
N ARG A 159 -6.73 -5.46 -8.23
CA ARG A 159 -7.39 -5.62 -9.53
C ARG A 159 -7.53 -7.08 -9.92
N ASP A 160 -6.49 -7.88 -9.72
CA ASP A 160 -6.54 -9.29 -10.03
C ASP A 160 -7.51 -10.04 -9.09
N LEU A 161 -7.55 -9.69 -7.81
CA LEU A 161 -8.54 -10.22 -6.86
C LEU A 161 -9.98 -9.92 -7.33
N ASN A 162 -10.26 -8.69 -7.77
CA ASN A 162 -11.55 -8.33 -8.32
C ASN A 162 -11.95 -9.27 -9.48
N SER A 163 -10.99 -9.63 -10.34
CA SER A 163 -11.21 -10.58 -11.42
C SER A 163 -11.50 -12.00 -10.93
N LEU A 164 -10.74 -12.49 -9.95
CA LEU A 164 -10.91 -13.84 -9.38
C LEU A 164 -12.22 -13.99 -8.62
N VAL A 165 -12.65 -12.97 -7.87
CA VAL A 165 -13.94 -12.95 -7.17
C VAL A 165 -15.08 -13.08 -8.17
N HIS A 166 -15.03 -12.31 -9.27
CA HIS A 166 -16.05 -12.38 -10.32
C HIS A 166 -16.18 -13.77 -10.95
N ARG A 167 -15.07 -14.50 -11.02
CA ARG A 167 -14.99 -15.86 -11.59
C ARG A 167 -15.28 -16.97 -10.59
N GLY A 168 -15.42 -16.66 -9.30
CA GLY A 168 -15.55 -17.65 -8.23
C GLY A 168 -14.27 -18.44 -7.95
N GLU A 169 -13.11 -17.87 -8.31
CA GLU A 169 -11.78 -18.48 -8.19
C GLU A 169 -10.95 -17.90 -7.03
N ALA A 170 -11.46 -16.86 -6.36
CA ALA A 170 -10.79 -16.24 -5.21
C ALA A 170 -10.77 -17.16 -3.98
N ALA A 171 -9.70 -17.07 -3.20
CA ALA A 171 -9.64 -17.65 -1.87
C ALA A 171 -10.66 -16.95 -0.95
N SER A 172 -11.09 -17.64 0.11
CA SER A 172 -12.05 -17.10 1.09
C SER A 172 -11.48 -16.01 2.00
N SER A 173 -10.15 -15.89 2.07
CA SER A 173 -9.47 -14.95 2.96
C SER A 173 -8.12 -14.51 2.39
N HIS A 174 -7.68 -13.31 2.77
CA HIS A 174 -6.48 -12.67 2.24
C HIS A 174 -5.69 -11.97 3.34
N ARG A 175 -4.36 -12.10 3.31
CA ARG A 175 -3.47 -11.43 4.27
C ARG A 175 -3.28 -9.97 3.89
N VAL A 176 -3.43 -9.04 4.81
CA VAL A 176 -3.19 -7.61 4.57
C VAL A 176 -2.25 -7.05 5.63
N PHE A 177 -1.42 -6.08 5.26
CA PHE A 177 -0.74 -5.22 6.23
C PHE A 177 -1.57 -3.96 6.44
N VAL A 178 -1.93 -3.66 7.69
CA VAL A 178 -2.63 -2.43 8.05
C VAL A 178 -1.66 -1.51 8.78
N LEU A 179 -1.37 -0.36 8.16
CA LEU A 179 -0.61 0.73 8.76
C LEU A 179 -1.53 1.66 9.52
N ARG A 180 -1.07 2.12 10.67
CA ARG A 180 -1.73 3.13 11.48
C ARG A 180 -0.72 4.14 11.98
N HIS A 181 -1.11 5.40 12.06
CA HIS A 181 -0.32 6.35 12.84
C HIS A 181 -0.35 5.91 14.30
N GLY A 182 0.82 5.68 14.89
CA GLY A 182 0.96 5.57 16.31
C GLY A 182 0.41 6.83 16.96
N SER A 183 -0.33 6.67 18.05
CA SER A 183 -0.66 7.79 18.92
C SER A 183 0.65 8.48 19.26
N ILE A 184 0.86 9.70 18.79
CA ILE A 184 1.93 10.54 19.34
C ILE A 184 1.48 10.82 20.76
N GLU A 185 1.92 10.02 21.73
CA GLU A 185 1.83 10.43 23.12
C GLU A 185 2.58 11.76 23.20
N SER A 186 1.83 12.85 23.35
CA SER A 186 2.44 14.15 23.60
C SER A 186 3.29 13.98 24.85
N PRO A 187 4.59 14.33 24.82
CA PRO A 187 5.41 14.24 26.01
C PRO A 187 4.70 15.03 27.12
N GLN A 188 4.42 14.35 28.23
CA GLN A 188 3.89 15.00 29.43
C GLN A 188 4.96 15.99 29.90
N ASN A 189 4.75 17.27 29.61
CA ASN A 189 5.50 18.37 30.21
C ASN A 189 5.10 18.55 31.67
#